data_AF-A0A968MGL2-F1
#
_entry.id   AF-A0A968MGL2-F1
#
_cell.length_a   1.000
_cell.length_b   1.000
_cell.length_c   1.000
_cell.angle_alpha   90.00
_cell.angle_beta   90.00
_cell.angle_gamma   90.00
#
_symmetry.space_group_name_H-M   'P 1'
#
loop_
_entity.id
_entity.type
_entity.pdbx_description
1 polymer ?
#
loop_
_entity_poly.entity_id
_entity_poly.type
_entity_poly.pdbx_seq_one_letter_code
_entity_poly.pdbx_strand_id
1 'polypeptide(L)'
;MQEAHHNAPLRLLVRAWPVFAGIMLVIGVLFLATSDHPRIFPLRHIVLYQVEAWWYERVGAPQQRGTGTLQGCVSTADGRPAVAATVLVAELEGTTHSTTTDTAGCYILPDLPAGSYVPVVGATNGVDISVRPAVRVQPDQQQTRDIRLPPPTLPAVEPGRDLRLGAPITLAWPLPRPGSAVEQSVQFDSGGQPNQTMFYYTPVDAAAPLPVLLIVYPGPAEAWKGVSIPLAAAGYAVVATGPAYSFDLEADLDELQRVIQFVRAGAFPYADGRQLVLMGGSYSSLHVLAMLQRDVSFEGAVLLGPPTDLFALRRQLEAGTFAPPFGLDQALIALGRPNTNPEPFWRYSARYHVRPDWPPLLLMHSRSDEVVPFEQSELLAAELEAAGLPYEATFFDGMSHYLLADDASEQLDMLYTILLEFLASVFNEPAP
;
A
#
# COMPACT_ATOMS: atom_id res chain seq x y z
N MET A 1 8.32 -40.23 -65.24
CA MET A 1 9.22 -40.24 -64.07
C MET A 1 9.36 -38.80 -63.57
N GLN A 2 8.38 -38.28 -62.81
CA GLN A 2 8.45 -37.03 -62.01
C GLN A 2 7.04 -36.66 -61.57
N GLU A 3 6.62 -37.02 -60.36
CA GLU A 3 5.58 -36.32 -59.58
C GLU A 3 5.45 -36.86 -58.14
N ALA A 4 6.57 -37.19 -57.49
CA ALA A 4 6.56 -37.78 -56.13
C ALA A 4 7.32 -36.97 -55.07
N HIS A 5 7.66 -35.71 -55.31
CA HIS A 5 8.57 -34.96 -54.40
C HIS A 5 8.05 -33.67 -53.78
N HIS A 6 6.79 -33.25 -53.97
CA HIS A 6 6.34 -31.94 -53.46
C HIS A 6 5.66 -31.92 -52.08
N ASN A 7 5.38 -33.07 -51.43
CA ASN A 7 4.58 -33.11 -50.19
C ASN A 7 5.30 -33.63 -48.93
N ALA A 8 6.60 -33.93 -49.01
CA ALA A 8 7.37 -34.38 -47.84
C ALA A 8 7.51 -33.31 -46.72
N PRO A 9 7.80 -32.02 -47.02
CA PRO A 9 7.99 -31.02 -45.95
C PRO A 9 6.68 -30.64 -45.24
N LEU A 10 5.54 -30.60 -45.95
CA LEU A 10 4.23 -30.29 -45.34
C LEU A 10 3.74 -31.38 -44.38
N ARG A 11 3.99 -32.67 -44.67
CA ARG A 11 3.57 -33.77 -43.79
C ARG A 11 4.37 -33.86 -42.48
N LEU A 12 5.64 -33.43 -42.50
CA LEU A 12 6.47 -33.29 -41.29
C LEU A 12 6.01 -32.13 -40.41
N LEU A 13 5.65 -30.99 -41.00
CA LEU A 13 5.11 -29.82 -40.29
C LEU A 13 3.78 -30.13 -39.56
N VAL A 14 2.86 -30.86 -40.20
CA VAL A 14 1.56 -31.22 -39.57
C VAL A 14 1.71 -32.23 -38.43
N ARG A 15 2.69 -33.14 -38.49
CA ARG A 15 2.97 -34.12 -37.40
C ARG A 15 3.75 -33.51 -36.24
N ALA A 16 4.57 -32.49 -36.49
CA ALA A 16 5.29 -31.75 -35.46
C ALA A 16 4.41 -30.73 -34.71
N TRP A 17 3.31 -30.29 -35.32
CA TRP A 17 2.40 -29.31 -34.74
C TRP A 17 1.86 -29.65 -33.34
N PRO A 18 1.31 -30.85 -33.05
CA PRO A 18 0.84 -31.18 -31.69
C PRO A 18 1.98 -31.23 -30.66
N VAL A 19 3.19 -31.62 -31.07
CA VAL A 19 4.38 -31.59 -30.19
C VAL A 19 4.79 -30.15 -29.90
N PHE A 20 4.83 -29.30 -30.94
CA PHE A 20 5.12 -27.88 -30.81
C PHE A 20 4.07 -27.16 -29.96
N ALA A 21 2.78 -27.45 -30.17
CA ALA A 21 1.68 -26.93 -29.36
C ALA A 21 1.77 -27.39 -27.90
N GLY A 22 2.14 -28.65 -27.65
CA GLY A 22 2.38 -29.17 -26.30
C GLY A 22 3.57 -28.48 -25.62
N ILE A 23 4.67 -28.26 -26.33
CA ILE A 23 5.83 -27.51 -25.81
C ILE A 23 5.45 -26.05 -25.52
N MET A 24 4.72 -25.38 -26.43
CA MET A 24 4.23 -24.01 -26.21
C MET A 24 3.26 -23.93 -25.03
N LEU A 25 2.40 -24.93 -24.83
CA LEU A 25 1.53 -25.01 -23.66
C LEU A 25 2.36 -25.15 -22.37
N VAL A 26 3.34 -26.06 -22.34
CA VAL A 26 4.22 -26.25 -21.18
C VAL A 26 5.01 -24.98 -20.89
N ILE A 27 5.56 -24.32 -21.91
CA ILE A 27 6.26 -23.04 -21.77
C ILE A 27 5.31 -21.95 -21.26
N GLY A 28 4.09 -21.87 -21.79
CA GLY A 28 3.08 -20.92 -21.34
C GLY A 28 2.66 -21.16 -19.88
N VAL A 29 2.49 -22.42 -19.47
CA VAL A 29 2.20 -22.80 -18.08
C VAL A 29 3.37 -22.48 -17.16
N LEU A 30 4.60 -22.80 -17.56
CA LEU A 30 5.81 -22.46 -16.80
C LEU A 30 5.97 -20.94 -16.68
N PHE A 31 5.74 -20.20 -17.76
CA PHE A 31 5.76 -18.75 -17.77
C PHE A 31 4.72 -18.16 -16.82
N LEU A 32 3.47 -18.64 -16.88
CA LEU A 32 2.43 -18.25 -15.92
C LEU A 32 2.86 -18.57 -14.48
N ALA A 33 3.38 -19.79 -14.25
CA ALA A 33 3.75 -20.29 -12.93
C ALA A 33 4.98 -19.60 -12.31
N THR A 34 5.85 -18.99 -13.11
CA THR A 34 7.13 -18.41 -12.64
C THR A 34 7.27 -16.91 -12.86
N SER A 35 6.38 -16.28 -13.63
CA SER A 35 6.43 -14.84 -13.87
C SER A 35 5.95 -14.07 -12.64
N ASP A 36 6.75 -13.08 -12.23
CA ASP A 36 6.41 -12.11 -11.19
C ASP A 36 5.96 -10.76 -11.79
N HIS A 37 5.63 -10.74 -13.08
CA HIS A 37 5.14 -9.54 -13.73
C HIS A 37 3.80 -9.09 -13.10
N PRO A 38 3.61 -7.78 -12.81
CA PRO A 38 2.45 -7.28 -12.05
C PRO A 38 1.09 -7.49 -12.73
N ARG A 39 1.09 -7.78 -14.04
CA ARG A 39 -0.12 -8.16 -14.80
C ARG A 39 -0.43 -9.67 -14.82
N ILE A 40 0.50 -10.51 -14.37
CA ILE A 40 0.44 -11.97 -14.51
C ILE A 40 0.23 -12.66 -13.17
N PHE A 41 1.04 -12.30 -12.16
CA PHE A 41 0.93 -12.94 -10.85
C PHE A 41 -0.47 -12.81 -10.21
N PRO A 42 -1.22 -11.68 -10.33
CA PRO A 42 -2.54 -11.55 -9.73
C PRO A 42 -3.52 -12.60 -10.26
N LEU A 43 -3.56 -12.75 -11.58
CA LEU A 43 -4.43 -13.72 -12.26
C LEU A 43 -4.05 -15.15 -11.90
N ARG A 44 -2.75 -15.45 -11.81
CA ARG A 44 -2.28 -16.76 -11.34
C ARG A 44 -2.81 -17.06 -9.94
N HIS A 45 -2.67 -16.13 -9.00
CA HIS A 45 -3.07 -16.36 -7.61
C HIS A 45 -4.58 -16.54 -7.46
N ILE A 46 -5.39 -15.75 -8.20
CA ILE A 46 -6.85 -15.92 -8.24
C ILE A 46 -7.23 -17.32 -8.77
N VAL A 47 -6.64 -17.75 -9.89
CA VAL A 47 -6.93 -19.08 -10.46
C VAL A 47 -6.52 -20.19 -9.51
N LEU A 48 -5.34 -20.09 -8.89
CA LEU A 48 -4.87 -21.07 -7.92
C LEU A 48 -5.81 -21.17 -6.71
N TYR A 49 -6.25 -20.02 -6.18
CA TYR A 49 -7.19 -19.96 -5.08
C TYR A 49 -8.54 -20.64 -5.42
N GLN A 50 -9.10 -20.35 -6.60
CA GLN A 50 -10.35 -20.97 -7.05
C GLN A 50 -10.23 -22.48 -7.24
N VAL A 51 -9.11 -22.95 -7.82
CA VAL A 51 -8.85 -24.39 -7.99
C VAL A 51 -8.72 -25.08 -6.63
N GLU A 52 -8.05 -24.44 -5.67
CA GLU A 52 -7.92 -24.97 -4.32
C GLU A 52 -9.23 -25.00 -3.56
N ALA A 53 -10.03 -23.94 -3.60
CA ALA A 53 -11.34 -23.91 -2.98
C ALA A 53 -12.21 -25.05 -3.55
N TRP A 54 -12.27 -25.18 -4.88
CA TRP A 54 -12.98 -26.26 -5.57
C TRP A 54 -12.48 -27.66 -5.16
N TRP A 55 -11.17 -27.81 -4.94
CA TRP A 55 -10.55 -29.06 -4.52
C TRP A 55 -10.89 -29.39 -3.06
N TYR A 56 -10.71 -28.43 -2.14
CA TYR A 56 -10.97 -28.61 -0.71
C TYR A 56 -12.45 -28.81 -0.40
N GLU A 57 -13.37 -28.26 -1.19
CA GLU A 57 -14.80 -28.60 -1.13
C GLU A 57 -15.06 -30.10 -1.39
N ARG A 58 -14.20 -30.76 -2.18
CA ARG A 58 -14.37 -32.17 -2.58
C ARG A 58 -13.62 -33.14 -1.68
N VAL A 59 -12.39 -32.81 -1.31
CA VAL A 59 -11.50 -33.72 -0.58
C VAL A 59 -11.28 -33.33 0.88
N GLY A 60 -11.79 -32.17 1.29
CA GLY A 60 -11.52 -31.55 2.58
C GLY A 60 -10.24 -30.72 2.57
N ALA A 61 -10.25 -29.61 3.32
CA ALA A 61 -9.04 -28.81 3.55
C ALA A 61 -8.01 -29.61 4.38
N PRO A 62 -6.70 -29.46 4.11
CA PRO A 62 -5.66 -30.11 4.90
C PRO A 62 -5.74 -29.64 6.36
N GLN A 63 -5.85 -30.59 7.29
CA GLN A 63 -5.77 -30.28 8.72
C GLN A 63 -4.31 -30.07 9.13
N GLN A 64 -3.99 -28.88 9.64
CA GLN A 64 -2.76 -28.62 10.37
C GLN A 64 -2.84 -29.37 11.71
N ARG A 65 -2.05 -30.41 11.90
CA ARG A 65 -2.07 -31.23 13.13
C ARG A 65 -0.80 -31.01 13.93
N GLY A 66 -0.94 -30.42 15.11
CA GLY A 66 0.16 -30.14 16.03
C GLY A 66 0.88 -28.83 15.70
N THR A 67 1.72 -28.42 16.64
CA THR A 67 2.51 -27.19 16.56
C THR A 67 4.00 -27.51 16.70
N GLY A 68 4.85 -26.63 16.18
CA GLY A 68 6.28 -26.67 16.35
C GLY A 68 6.82 -25.28 16.73
N THR A 69 8.13 -25.14 16.73
CA THR A 69 8.81 -23.88 17.06
C THR A 69 9.73 -23.48 15.93
N LEU A 70 9.70 -22.19 15.54
CA LEU A 70 10.71 -21.59 14.67
C LEU A 70 11.56 -20.65 15.49
N GLN A 71 12.87 -20.82 15.46
CA GLN A 71 13.82 -19.95 16.18
C GLN A 71 15.05 -19.66 15.32
N GLY A 72 15.86 -18.70 15.73
CA GLY A 72 17.12 -18.38 15.07
C GLY A 72 17.61 -17.01 15.51
N CYS A 73 18.61 -16.48 14.82
CA CYS A 73 19.04 -15.10 15.03
C CYS A 73 19.09 -14.32 13.72
N VAL A 74 18.77 -13.03 13.81
CA VAL A 74 18.81 -12.06 12.73
C VAL A 74 20.06 -11.20 12.91
N SER A 75 20.85 -11.09 11.85
CA SER A 75 22.04 -10.27 11.78
C SER A 75 21.97 -9.25 10.65
N THR A 76 22.59 -8.11 10.82
CA THR A 76 22.75 -7.09 9.79
C THR A 76 23.78 -7.53 8.73
N ALA A 77 23.88 -6.78 7.62
CA ALA A 77 24.82 -7.10 6.55
C ALA A 77 26.29 -7.16 7.01
N ASP A 78 26.67 -6.39 8.03
CA ASP A 78 28.00 -6.38 8.65
C ASP A 78 28.17 -7.41 9.78
N GLY A 79 27.16 -8.25 10.03
CA GLY A 79 27.22 -9.36 10.98
C GLY A 79 26.93 -8.98 12.44
N ARG A 80 26.45 -7.76 12.71
CA ARG A 80 25.99 -7.38 14.04
C ARG A 80 24.59 -7.95 14.30
N PRO A 81 24.20 -8.20 15.57
CA PRO A 81 22.83 -8.52 15.92
C PRO A 81 21.86 -7.43 15.44
N ALA A 82 20.78 -7.83 14.75
CA ALA A 82 19.67 -6.93 14.47
C ALA A 82 18.74 -6.95 15.69
N VAL A 83 18.84 -5.95 16.57
CA VAL A 83 18.05 -5.84 17.80
C VAL A 83 16.68 -5.23 17.50
N ALA A 84 15.63 -5.75 18.14
CA ALA A 84 14.24 -5.30 17.96
C ALA A 84 13.76 -5.36 16.50
N ALA A 85 14.29 -6.28 15.70
CA ALA A 85 13.77 -6.60 14.38
C ALA A 85 12.52 -7.47 14.55
N THR A 86 11.44 -7.14 13.84
CA THR A 86 10.21 -7.92 13.81
C THR A 86 10.42 -9.13 12.92
N VAL A 87 10.13 -10.32 13.44
CA VAL A 87 10.09 -11.57 12.66
C VAL A 87 8.65 -12.05 12.66
N LEU A 88 8.08 -12.24 11.48
CA LEU A 88 6.69 -12.64 11.31
C LEU A 88 6.57 -13.81 10.34
N VAL A 89 5.68 -14.75 10.66
CA VAL A 89 5.15 -15.73 9.73
C VAL A 89 3.62 -15.59 9.69
N ALA A 90 3.02 -15.91 8.56
CA ALA A 90 1.57 -15.93 8.42
C ALA A 90 1.08 -17.34 8.06
N GLU A 91 -0.06 -17.74 8.60
CA GLU A 91 -0.80 -18.93 8.18
C GLU A 91 -1.45 -18.73 6.80
N LEU A 92 -2.02 -19.79 6.22
CA LEU A 92 -2.57 -19.75 4.86
C LEU A 92 -3.69 -18.72 4.71
N GLU A 93 -4.48 -18.58 5.76
CA GLU A 93 -5.62 -17.69 5.90
C GLU A 93 -5.21 -16.26 6.27
N GLY A 94 -3.96 -16.02 6.68
CA GLY A 94 -3.47 -14.69 7.07
C GLY A 94 -3.37 -14.46 8.59
N THR A 95 -3.62 -15.46 9.44
CA THR A 95 -3.28 -15.35 10.87
C THR A 95 -1.78 -15.16 11.03
N THR A 96 -1.35 -14.08 11.68
CA THR A 96 0.07 -13.75 11.85
C THR A 96 0.58 -14.24 13.21
N HIS A 97 1.82 -14.73 13.21
CA HIS A 97 2.61 -15.04 14.38
C HIS A 97 3.88 -14.21 14.30
N SER A 98 4.10 -13.34 15.27
CA SER A 98 5.23 -12.42 15.26
C SER A 98 5.94 -12.33 16.60
N THR A 99 7.20 -11.96 16.55
CA THR A 99 8.05 -11.70 17.71
C THR A 99 9.09 -10.64 17.34
N THR A 100 9.76 -10.05 18.33
CA THR A 100 10.91 -9.18 18.10
C THR A 100 12.19 -9.85 18.55
N THR A 101 13.28 -9.57 17.86
CA THR A 101 14.60 -10.09 18.24
C THR A 101 15.11 -9.42 19.52
N ASP A 102 15.77 -10.21 20.36
CA ASP A 102 16.40 -9.74 21.59
C ASP A 102 17.71 -8.96 21.34
N THR A 103 18.42 -8.62 22.41
CA THR A 103 19.72 -7.92 22.34
C THR A 103 20.84 -8.72 21.65
N ALA A 104 20.70 -10.04 21.55
CA ALA A 104 21.59 -10.92 20.80
C ALA A 104 21.11 -11.12 19.34
N GLY A 105 20.00 -10.49 18.96
CA GLY A 105 19.39 -10.63 17.64
C GLY A 105 18.58 -11.92 17.50
N CYS A 106 18.34 -12.66 18.57
CA CYS A 106 17.70 -13.97 18.51
C CYS A 106 16.19 -13.87 18.73
N TYR A 107 15.46 -14.78 18.09
CA TYR A 107 14.00 -14.81 18.09
C TYR A 107 13.48 -16.23 18.28
N ILE A 108 12.27 -16.34 18.85
CA ILE A 108 11.54 -17.60 19.01
C ILE A 108 10.06 -17.34 18.70
N LEU A 109 9.52 -18.13 17.79
CA LEU A 109 8.10 -18.24 17.48
C LEU A 109 7.63 -19.63 17.93
N PRO A 110 7.11 -19.75 19.18
CA PRO A 110 6.58 -21.00 19.67
C PRO A 110 5.19 -21.27 19.08
N ASP A 111 4.71 -22.50 19.28
CA ASP A 111 3.32 -22.91 18.98
C ASP A 111 2.84 -22.64 17.55
N LEU A 112 3.75 -22.63 16.57
CA LEU A 112 3.42 -22.46 15.17
C LEU A 112 2.76 -23.72 14.62
N PRO A 113 1.58 -23.64 13.98
CA PRO A 113 0.97 -24.79 13.31
C PRO A 113 1.93 -25.46 12.31
N ALA A 114 1.82 -26.78 12.20
CA ALA A 114 2.71 -27.56 11.35
C ALA A 114 2.46 -27.33 9.85
N GLY A 115 3.27 -26.46 9.24
CA GLY A 115 3.11 -26.05 7.85
C GLY A 115 4.40 -25.61 7.17
N SER A 116 4.25 -25.00 6.00
CA SER A 116 5.35 -24.37 5.26
C SER A 116 5.16 -22.87 5.28
N TYR A 117 6.20 -22.14 5.71
CA TYR A 117 6.17 -20.71 5.94
C TYR A 117 7.33 -20.03 5.25
N VAL A 118 7.09 -18.88 4.62
CA VAL A 118 8.13 -17.91 4.27
C VAL A 118 8.09 -16.84 5.36
N PRO A 119 9.09 -16.76 6.24
CA PRO A 119 9.16 -15.67 7.20
C PRO A 119 9.42 -14.33 6.50
N VAL A 120 8.89 -13.26 7.08
CA VAL A 120 9.30 -11.88 6.77
C VAL A 120 9.97 -11.27 7.97
N VAL A 121 10.94 -10.41 7.71
CA VAL A 121 11.69 -9.70 8.75
C VAL A 121 11.80 -8.24 8.38
N GLY A 122 11.44 -7.37 9.32
CA GLY A 122 11.68 -5.94 9.24
C GLY A 122 12.59 -5.49 10.37
N ALA A 123 13.69 -4.83 10.02
CA ALA A 123 14.58 -4.23 11.00
C ALA A 123 14.27 -2.75 11.21
N THR A 124 14.63 -2.25 12.40
CA THR A 124 14.44 -0.85 12.81
C THR A 124 15.14 0.17 11.93
N ASN A 125 16.10 -0.26 11.11
CA ASN A 125 16.77 0.57 10.11
C ASN A 125 16.06 0.62 8.74
N GLY A 126 14.81 0.12 8.66
CA GLY A 126 13.99 0.13 7.45
C GLY A 126 14.33 -0.97 6.43
N VAL A 127 15.06 -2.01 6.84
CA VAL A 127 15.34 -3.17 5.97
C VAL A 127 14.26 -4.22 6.15
N ASP A 128 13.52 -4.48 5.07
CA ASP A 128 12.52 -5.53 4.98
C ASP A 128 12.90 -6.63 4.00
N ILE A 129 12.77 -7.88 4.41
CA ILE A 129 12.98 -9.04 3.54
C ILE A 129 11.95 -10.15 3.77
N SER A 130 11.77 -10.97 2.74
CA SER A 130 11.28 -12.33 2.92
C SER A 130 12.41 -13.34 2.90
N VAL A 131 12.27 -14.36 3.74
CA VAL A 131 13.29 -15.38 3.97
C VAL A 131 12.94 -16.62 3.17
N ARG A 132 13.60 -16.77 2.03
CA ARG A 132 13.45 -17.92 1.14
C ARG A 132 14.66 -18.86 1.20
N PRO A 133 14.50 -20.18 0.93
CA PRO A 133 13.25 -20.88 0.68
C PRO A 133 12.39 -21.01 1.95
N ALA A 134 11.14 -21.44 1.78
CA ALA A 134 10.21 -21.64 2.89
C ALA A 134 10.76 -22.64 3.92
N VAL A 135 10.47 -22.38 5.20
CA VAL A 135 10.78 -23.24 6.33
C VAL A 135 9.59 -24.16 6.59
N ARG A 136 9.86 -25.46 6.74
CA ARG A 136 8.84 -26.46 7.09
C ARG A 136 8.84 -26.69 8.59
N VAL A 137 7.78 -26.25 9.27
CA VAL A 137 7.52 -26.53 10.68
C VAL A 137 6.84 -27.90 10.79
N GLN A 138 7.34 -28.74 11.68
CA GLN A 138 6.78 -30.06 11.97
C GLN A 138 6.30 -30.13 13.42
N PRO A 139 5.31 -30.97 13.73
CA PRO A 139 4.79 -31.11 15.09
C PRO A 139 5.89 -31.52 16.07
N ASP A 140 5.88 -30.90 17.25
CA ASP A 140 6.80 -31.16 18.36
C ASP A 140 8.30 -31.01 18.00
N GLN A 141 8.61 -30.29 16.91
CA GLN A 141 9.97 -30.04 16.47
C GLN A 141 10.34 -28.55 16.56
N GLN A 142 11.62 -28.31 16.87
CA GLN A 142 12.24 -26.99 16.75
C GLN A 142 12.98 -26.90 15.42
N GLN A 143 12.67 -25.86 14.66
CA GLN A 143 13.32 -25.51 13.41
C GLN A 143 14.17 -24.26 13.62
N THR A 144 15.44 -24.33 13.21
CA THR A 144 16.37 -23.21 13.34
C THR A 144 16.56 -22.53 11.98
N ARG A 145 16.42 -21.21 11.93
CA ARG A 145 16.59 -20.39 10.73
C ARG A 145 17.29 -19.08 11.08
N ASP A 146 18.60 -19.03 10.85
CA ASP A 146 19.34 -17.77 10.95
C ASP A 146 19.14 -16.91 9.70
N ILE A 147 19.09 -15.60 9.90
CA ILE A 147 18.71 -14.63 8.89
C ILE A 147 19.77 -13.54 8.84
N ARG A 148 20.23 -13.20 7.63
CA ARG A 148 21.15 -12.09 7.41
C ARG A 148 20.47 -11.06 6.52
N LEU A 149 20.27 -9.86 7.08
CA LEU A 149 19.66 -8.75 6.40
C LEU A 149 20.62 -8.15 5.36
N PRO A 150 20.11 -7.72 4.20
CA PRO A 150 20.87 -6.91 3.27
C PRO A 150 21.18 -5.53 3.88
N PRO A 151 22.12 -4.77 3.29
CA PRO A 151 22.30 -3.38 3.67
C PRO A 151 21.02 -2.58 3.34
N PRO A 152 20.68 -1.55 4.14
CA PRO A 152 19.58 -0.65 3.82
C PRO A 152 19.84 0.05 2.49
N THR A 153 18.86 -0.03 1.60
CA THR A 153 18.85 0.69 0.32
C THR A 153 17.56 1.47 0.21
N LEU A 154 17.66 2.80 0.26
CA LEU A 154 16.56 3.66 -0.19
C LEU A 154 16.57 3.70 -1.72
N PRO A 155 15.41 3.61 -2.39
CA PRO A 155 15.33 3.80 -3.83
C PRO A 155 15.92 5.16 -4.22
N ALA A 156 16.88 5.14 -5.15
CA ALA A 156 17.40 6.36 -5.76
C ALA A 156 16.42 6.81 -6.85
N VAL A 157 15.55 7.77 -6.52
CA VAL A 157 14.58 8.32 -7.47
C VAL A 157 15.20 9.47 -8.23
N GLU A 158 15.38 9.29 -9.55
CA GLU A 158 15.82 10.36 -10.45
C GLU A 158 14.84 11.55 -10.36
N PRO A 159 15.34 12.80 -10.16
CA PRO A 159 14.49 13.97 -10.07
C PRO A 159 13.67 14.20 -11.33
N GLY A 160 12.41 14.63 -11.13
CA GLY A 160 11.57 15.10 -12.23
C GLY A 160 12.16 16.35 -12.89
N ARG A 161 11.81 16.58 -14.16
CA ARG A 161 12.22 17.76 -14.92
C ARG A 161 11.05 18.44 -15.60
N ASP A 162 11.24 19.67 -16.04
CA ASP A 162 10.29 20.40 -16.88
C ASP A 162 8.85 20.44 -16.33
N LEU A 163 8.68 20.77 -15.04
CA LEU A 163 7.36 21.01 -14.44
C LEU A 163 6.62 22.11 -15.21
N ARG A 164 5.39 21.82 -15.62
CA ARG A 164 4.49 22.70 -16.35
C ARG A 164 3.13 22.68 -15.70
N LEU A 165 2.60 23.88 -15.48
CA LEU A 165 1.22 24.08 -15.05
C LEU A 165 0.38 24.48 -16.27
N GLY A 166 -0.81 23.88 -16.38
CA GLY A 166 -1.79 24.23 -17.40
C GLY A 166 -2.36 25.63 -17.23
N ALA A 167 -3.27 26.01 -18.14
CA ALA A 167 -4.00 27.26 -18.02
C ALA A 167 -4.85 27.27 -16.72
N PRO A 168 -4.86 28.37 -15.95
CA PRO A 168 -5.64 28.46 -14.72
C PRO A 168 -7.14 28.51 -15.02
N ILE A 169 -7.92 27.77 -14.24
CA ILE A 169 -9.38 27.73 -14.30
C ILE A 169 -9.93 27.98 -12.89
N THR A 170 -10.74 29.01 -12.71
CA THR A 170 -11.44 29.23 -11.44
C THR A 170 -12.67 28.34 -11.35
N LEU A 171 -12.76 27.54 -10.30
CA LEU A 171 -13.88 26.65 -10.02
C LEU A 171 -14.46 26.97 -8.63
N ALA A 172 -15.75 26.71 -8.46
CA ALA A 172 -16.45 26.84 -7.19
C ALA A 172 -17.05 25.49 -6.78
N TRP A 173 -17.09 25.23 -5.47
CA TRP A 173 -17.71 24.03 -4.92
C TRP A 173 -18.53 24.37 -3.68
N PRO A 174 -19.75 23.81 -3.50
CA PRO A 174 -20.66 24.22 -2.43
C PRO A 174 -20.41 23.52 -1.08
N LEU A 175 -19.72 22.38 -1.06
CA LEU A 175 -19.54 21.51 0.11
C LEU A 175 -18.05 21.22 0.38
N PRO A 176 -17.65 20.78 1.59
CA PRO A 176 -18.44 20.80 2.83
C PRO A 176 -18.71 22.24 3.30
N ARG A 177 -17.84 23.17 2.91
CA ARG A 177 -18.03 24.61 3.05
C ARG A 177 -17.91 25.27 1.67
N PRO A 178 -18.80 26.22 1.31
CA PRO A 178 -18.72 26.89 0.02
C PRO A 178 -17.37 27.59 -0.18
N GLY A 179 -16.72 27.32 -1.31
CA GLY A 179 -15.41 27.86 -1.62
C GLY A 179 -15.15 27.99 -3.11
N SER A 180 -14.10 28.71 -3.48
CA SER A 180 -13.60 28.79 -4.85
C SER A 180 -12.08 28.70 -4.85
N ALA A 181 -11.55 28.07 -5.89
CA ALA A 181 -10.11 27.87 -6.06
C ALA A 181 -9.72 28.01 -7.53
N VAL A 182 -8.44 28.31 -7.77
CA VAL A 182 -7.83 28.24 -9.10
C VAL A 182 -7.22 26.86 -9.27
N GLU A 183 -7.68 26.11 -10.27
CA GLU A 183 -7.16 24.81 -10.67
C GLU A 183 -6.22 24.96 -11.86
N GLN A 184 -5.10 24.24 -11.84
CA GLN A 184 -4.20 24.04 -12.98
C GLN A 184 -3.85 22.56 -13.10
N SER A 185 -3.80 22.02 -14.32
CA SER A 185 -3.23 20.69 -14.53
C SER A 185 -1.72 20.71 -14.30
N VAL A 186 -1.17 19.60 -13.78
CA VAL A 186 0.26 19.46 -13.52
C VAL A 186 0.84 18.42 -14.46
N GLN A 187 1.94 18.75 -15.11
CA GLN A 187 2.71 17.83 -15.96
C GLN A 187 4.20 18.03 -15.75
N PHE A 188 4.99 16.96 -15.86
CA PHE A 188 6.44 17.02 -15.81
C PHE A 188 7.05 15.79 -16.47
N ASP A 189 8.32 15.85 -16.83
CA ASP A 189 9.07 14.68 -17.30
C ASP A 189 9.27 13.69 -16.15
N SER A 190 8.50 12.60 -16.17
CA SER A 190 8.54 11.49 -15.19
C SER A 190 9.47 10.36 -15.66
N GLY A 191 10.60 10.70 -16.29
CA GLY A 191 11.59 9.72 -16.75
C GLY A 191 11.06 8.83 -17.88
N GLY A 192 10.24 9.40 -18.77
CA GLY A 192 9.59 8.68 -19.88
C GLY A 192 8.32 7.91 -19.51
N GLN A 193 7.85 7.97 -18.26
CA GLN A 193 6.52 7.46 -17.87
C GLN A 193 5.44 8.55 -18.05
N PRO A 194 4.19 8.18 -18.37
CA PRO A 194 3.09 9.12 -18.35
C PRO A 194 2.83 9.59 -16.91
N ASN A 195 2.53 10.89 -16.72
CA ASN A 195 2.11 11.37 -15.40
C ASN A 195 0.76 10.76 -15.02
N GLN A 196 0.57 10.49 -13.73
CA GLN A 196 -0.76 10.34 -13.17
C GLN A 196 -1.56 11.64 -13.36
N THR A 197 -2.89 11.55 -13.43
CA THR A 197 -3.76 12.73 -13.49
C THR A 197 -3.54 13.56 -12.22
N MET A 198 -3.03 14.78 -12.39
CA MET A 198 -2.61 15.64 -11.30
C MET A 198 -3.05 17.08 -11.51
N PHE A 199 -3.48 17.70 -10.41
CA PHE A 199 -3.94 19.09 -10.37
C PHE A 199 -3.28 19.85 -9.23
N TYR A 200 -3.12 21.15 -9.44
CA TYR A 200 -2.68 22.10 -8.44
C TYR A 200 -3.80 23.10 -8.18
N TYR A 201 -4.14 23.31 -6.92
CA TYR A 201 -5.16 24.27 -6.50
C TYR A 201 -4.59 25.32 -5.56
N THR A 202 -5.01 26.56 -5.74
CA THR A 202 -4.71 27.68 -4.83
C THR A 202 -5.98 28.47 -4.50
N PRO A 203 -6.00 29.24 -3.40
CA PRO A 203 -6.98 30.31 -3.21
C PRO A 203 -7.02 31.24 -4.43
N VAL A 204 -8.20 31.82 -4.70
CA VAL A 204 -8.38 32.77 -5.82
C VAL A 204 -7.58 34.06 -5.62
N ASP A 205 -7.37 34.44 -4.37
CA ASP A 205 -6.70 35.66 -3.89
C ASP A 205 -5.34 35.37 -3.24
N ALA A 206 -4.72 34.24 -3.57
CA ALA A 206 -3.41 33.86 -3.06
C ALA A 206 -2.37 34.98 -3.29
N ALA A 207 -1.81 35.51 -2.20
CA ALA A 207 -0.87 36.64 -2.22
C ALA A 207 0.40 36.42 -1.38
N ALA A 208 0.48 35.30 -0.66
CA ALA A 208 1.59 34.93 0.21
C ALA A 208 1.89 33.42 0.07
N PRO A 209 3.06 32.95 0.55
CA PRO A 209 3.34 31.52 0.65
C PRO A 209 2.29 30.81 1.52
N LEU A 210 1.87 29.61 1.10
CA LEU A 210 0.81 28.81 1.69
C LEU A 210 1.37 27.45 2.13
N PRO A 211 0.91 26.91 3.26
CA PRO A 211 1.14 25.51 3.59
C PRO A 211 0.58 24.60 2.49
N VAL A 212 1.28 23.48 2.28
CA VAL A 212 1.04 22.57 1.16
C VAL A 212 0.38 21.28 1.65
N LEU A 213 -0.67 20.89 0.94
CA LEU A 213 -1.33 19.61 1.09
C LEU A 213 -1.07 18.77 -0.15
N LEU A 214 -0.31 17.70 -0.02
CA LEU A 214 -0.16 16.70 -1.09
C LEU A 214 -1.14 15.55 -0.84
N ILE A 215 -2.21 15.52 -1.62
CA ILE A 215 -3.32 14.59 -1.48
C ILE A 215 -3.23 13.51 -2.54
N VAL A 216 -3.21 12.25 -2.11
CA VAL A 216 -3.34 11.07 -2.96
C VAL A 216 -4.75 10.55 -2.83
N TYR A 217 -5.50 10.52 -3.94
CA TYR A 217 -6.88 10.06 -3.97
C TYR A 217 -6.99 8.60 -4.44
N PRO A 218 -8.00 7.83 -3.98
CA PRO A 218 -8.23 6.46 -4.43
C PRO A 218 -8.97 6.44 -5.79
N GLY A 219 -8.26 6.87 -6.83
CA GLY A 219 -8.76 7.00 -8.20
C GLY A 219 -8.50 8.38 -8.80
N PRO A 220 -8.96 8.65 -10.04
CA PRO A 220 -8.58 9.86 -10.79
C PRO A 220 -8.88 11.16 -10.02
N ALA A 221 -7.86 12.03 -9.87
CA ALA A 221 -7.95 13.25 -9.07
C ALA A 221 -9.08 14.23 -9.49
N GLU A 222 -9.52 14.17 -10.75
CA GLU A 222 -10.63 14.97 -11.28
C GLU A 222 -11.98 14.69 -10.61
N ALA A 223 -12.17 13.50 -10.04
CA ALA A 223 -13.36 13.14 -9.29
C ALA A 223 -13.38 13.72 -7.86
N TRP A 224 -12.29 14.34 -7.41
CA TRP A 224 -12.08 14.76 -6.01
C TRP A 224 -11.93 16.28 -5.84
N LYS A 225 -12.48 17.04 -6.80
CA LYS A 225 -12.54 18.51 -6.74
C LYS A 225 -13.29 19.01 -5.51
N GLY A 226 -14.29 18.26 -5.05
CA GLY A 226 -15.06 18.57 -3.84
C GLY A 226 -14.28 18.47 -2.53
N VAL A 227 -13.10 17.86 -2.54
CA VAL A 227 -12.17 17.87 -1.39
C VAL A 227 -11.10 18.96 -1.60
N SER A 228 -10.55 19.05 -2.81
CA SER A 228 -9.43 19.95 -3.10
C SER A 228 -9.82 21.43 -3.10
N ILE A 229 -10.98 21.80 -3.66
CA ILE A 229 -11.41 23.21 -3.77
C ILE A 229 -11.68 23.83 -2.40
N PRO A 230 -12.43 23.20 -1.48
CA PRO A 230 -12.66 23.76 -0.15
C PRO A 230 -11.37 23.93 0.65
N LEU A 231 -10.46 22.95 0.60
CA LEU A 231 -9.15 23.06 1.25
C LEU A 231 -8.33 24.20 0.66
N ALA A 232 -8.30 24.35 -0.66
CA ALA A 232 -7.63 25.49 -1.28
C ALA A 232 -8.27 26.82 -0.86
N ALA A 233 -9.61 26.90 -0.80
CA ALA A 233 -10.33 28.08 -0.31
C ALA A 233 -10.07 28.36 1.19
N ALA A 234 -9.67 27.36 1.97
CA ALA A 234 -9.29 27.50 3.37
C ALA A 234 -7.84 27.98 3.59
N GLY A 235 -7.10 28.32 2.52
CA GLY A 235 -5.77 28.92 2.62
C GLY A 235 -4.60 27.97 2.32
N TYR A 236 -4.87 26.81 1.74
CA TYR A 236 -3.83 25.82 1.44
C TYR A 236 -3.47 25.78 -0.06
N ALA A 237 -2.20 25.50 -0.37
CA ALA A 237 -1.79 25.05 -1.69
C ALA A 237 -2.02 23.54 -1.79
N VAL A 238 -2.91 23.07 -2.67
CA VAL A 238 -3.26 21.65 -2.78
C VAL A 238 -2.65 21.04 -4.04
N VAL A 239 -1.76 20.06 -3.88
CA VAL A 239 -1.28 19.21 -4.96
C VAL A 239 -2.05 17.90 -4.90
N ALA A 240 -2.92 17.66 -5.88
CA ALA A 240 -3.83 16.52 -5.92
C ALA A 240 -3.39 15.53 -6.98
N THR A 241 -3.20 14.27 -6.61
CA THR A 241 -2.96 13.17 -7.56
C THR A 241 -3.85 11.97 -7.26
N GLY A 242 -4.06 11.12 -8.25
CA GLY A 242 -4.99 10.01 -8.17
C GLY A 242 -4.49 8.81 -8.96
N PRO A 243 -3.56 8.01 -8.40
CA PRO A 243 -3.00 6.87 -9.10
C PRO A 243 -4.05 5.79 -9.38
N ALA A 244 -3.86 5.06 -10.47
CA ALA A 244 -4.64 3.87 -10.75
C ALA A 244 -4.35 2.75 -9.73
N TYR A 245 -5.35 1.90 -9.47
CA TYR A 245 -5.16 0.74 -8.60
C TYR A 245 -4.08 -0.20 -9.15
N SER A 246 -3.09 -0.49 -8.31
CA SER A 246 -1.94 -1.34 -8.58
C SER A 246 -1.62 -2.21 -7.36
N PHE A 247 -1.03 -3.39 -7.62
CA PHE A 247 -0.45 -4.25 -6.58
C PHE A 247 1.02 -3.91 -6.28
N ASP A 248 1.62 -3.06 -7.11
CA ASP A 248 2.97 -2.53 -6.92
C ASP A 248 2.92 -1.01 -6.98
N LEU A 249 3.14 -0.36 -5.83
CA LEU A 249 3.01 1.08 -5.66
C LEU A 249 4.32 1.82 -5.96
N GLU A 250 5.41 1.11 -6.27
CA GLU A 250 6.74 1.72 -6.35
C GLU A 250 6.84 2.82 -7.40
N ALA A 251 6.21 2.62 -8.56
CA ALA A 251 6.19 3.63 -9.62
C ALA A 251 5.41 4.89 -9.18
N ASP A 252 4.31 4.71 -8.44
CA ASP A 252 3.52 5.83 -7.91
C ASP A 252 4.30 6.56 -6.80
N LEU A 253 4.99 5.82 -5.94
CA LEU A 253 5.84 6.38 -4.88
C LEU A 253 7.02 7.16 -5.47
N ASP A 254 7.64 6.65 -6.53
CA ASP A 254 8.68 7.39 -7.26
C ASP A 254 8.14 8.69 -7.84
N GLU A 255 6.92 8.67 -8.40
CA GLU A 255 6.30 9.87 -8.92
C GLU A 255 5.96 10.88 -7.80
N LEU A 256 5.37 10.43 -6.69
CA LEU A 256 5.11 11.26 -5.51
C LEU A 256 6.41 11.88 -4.98
N GLN A 257 7.51 11.13 -4.94
CA GLN A 257 8.80 11.65 -4.50
C GLN A 257 9.32 12.76 -5.42
N ARG A 258 9.10 12.68 -6.74
CA ARG A 258 9.42 13.77 -7.68
C ARG A 258 8.55 15.01 -7.44
N VAL A 259 7.27 14.82 -7.17
CA VAL A 259 6.35 15.92 -6.82
C VAL A 259 6.80 16.62 -5.53
N ILE A 260 7.13 15.86 -4.50
CA ILE A 260 7.66 16.38 -3.23
C ILE A 260 8.94 17.18 -3.46
N GLN A 261 9.85 16.70 -4.33
CA GLN A 261 11.05 17.44 -4.70
C GLN A 261 10.73 18.78 -5.38
N PHE A 262 9.76 18.83 -6.30
CA PHE A 262 9.31 20.08 -6.91
C PHE A 262 8.69 21.06 -5.91
N VAL A 263 7.85 20.56 -5.01
CA VAL A 263 7.24 21.35 -3.93
C VAL A 263 8.35 21.96 -3.05
N ARG A 264 9.28 21.14 -2.56
CA ARG A 264 10.41 21.58 -1.73
C ARG A 264 11.36 22.54 -2.45
N ALA A 265 11.47 22.45 -3.77
CA ALA A 265 12.25 23.35 -4.61
C ALA A 265 11.54 24.69 -4.91
N GLY A 266 10.29 24.88 -4.46
CA GLY A 266 9.50 26.09 -4.72
C GLY A 266 9.03 26.21 -6.17
N ALA A 267 8.88 25.09 -6.88
CA ALA A 267 8.47 25.09 -8.28
C ALA A 267 6.96 25.34 -8.48
N PHE A 268 6.16 25.14 -7.42
CA PHE A 268 4.73 25.46 -7.41
C PHE A 268 4.50 26.90 -6.90
N PRO A 269 3.79 27.77 -7.65
CA PRO A 269 3.52 29.14 -7.22
C PRO A 269 2.78 29.20 -5.89
N TYR A 270 3.23 30.06 -4.96
CA TYR A 270 2.67 30.21 -3.61
C TYR A 270 2.87 29.00 -2.66
N ALA A 271 3.40 27.86 -3.10
CA ALA A 271 3.62 26.73 -2.20
C ALA A 271 4.85 26.97 -1.29
N ASP A 272 4.69 26.89 0.03
CA ASP A 272 5.81 26.80 0.97
C ASP A 272 6.23 25.34 1.12
N GLY A 273 7.25 24.93 0.37
CA GLY A 273 7.74 23.55 0.38
C GLY A 273 8.33 23.07 1.71
N ARG A 274 8.47 23.94 2.72
CA ARG A 274 8.82 23.53 4.09
C ARG A 274 7.62 23.04 4.89
N GLN A 275 6.43 23.53 4.57
CA GLN A 275 5.19 23.23 5.26
C GLN A 275 4.38 22.26 4.41
N LEU A 276 4.59 20.95 4.59
CA LEU A 276 3.99 19.93 3.75
C LEU A 276 3.33 18.83 4.59
N VAL A 277 2.05 18.59 4.34
CA VAL A 277 1.27 17.47 4.88
C VAL A 277 0.90 16.50 3.76
N LEU A 278 1.03 15.20 4.04
CA LEU A 278 0.54 14.13 3.16
C LEU A 278 -0.86 13.69 3.54
N MET A 279 -1.72 13.45 2.56
CA MET A 279 -3.07 12.94 2.83
C MET A 279 -3.47 11.81 1.89
N GLY A 280 -4.21 10.85 2.41
CA GLY A 280 -4.72 9.72 1.65
C GLY A 280 -5.96 9.12 2.29
N GLY A 281 -6.80 8.52 1.48
CA GLY A 281 -8.03 7.85 1.92
C GLY A 281 -8.20 6.46 1.31
N SER A 282 -8.78 5.53 2.06
CA SER A 282 -8.99 4.15 1.63
C SER A 282 -7.68 3.55 1.06
N TYR A 283 -7.71 2.95 -0.13
CA TYR A 283 -6.55 2.40 -0.84
C TYR A 283 -5.33 3.33 -0.90
N SER A 284 -5.54 4.64 -1.17
CA SER A 284 -4.44 5.61 -1.31
C SER A 284 -3.71 5.92 0.01
N SER A 285 -4.29 5.51 1.14
CA SER A 285 -3.58 5.52 2.43
C SER A 285 -2.34 4.62 2.40
N LEU A 286 -2.34 3.55 1.59
CA LEU A 286 -1.17 2.70 1.38
C LEU A 286 -0.01 3.49 0.76
N HIS A 287 -0.28 4.42 -0.16
CA HIS A 287 0.74 5.30 -0.73
C HIS A 287 1.32 6.26 0.31
N VAL A 288 0.46 6.87 1.16
CA VAL A 288 0.92 7.75 2.23
C VAL A 288 1.78 6.99 3.23
N LEU A 289 1.29 5.85 3.71
CA LEU A 289 2.00 5.01 4.68
C LEU A 289 3.33 4.45 4.12
N ALA A 290 3.35 4.04 2.86
CA ALA A 290 4.59 3.61 2.21
C ALA A 290 5.55 4.78 1.94
N MET A 291 5.04 5.98 1.65
CA MET A 291 5.87 7.18 1.54
C MET A 291 6.52 7.56 2.88
N LEU A 292 5.79 7.43 3.99
CA LEU A 292 6.34 7.65 5.35
C LEU A 292 7.47 6.68 5.71
N GLN A 293 7.59 5.55 5.02
CA GLN A 293 8.75 4.67 5.17
C GLN A 293 9.98 5.20 4.40
N ARG A 294 9.77 5.94 3.30
CA ARG A 294 10.84 6.52 2.46
C ARG A 294 11.31 7.89 2.96
N ASP A 295 10.38 8.72 3.43
CA ASP A 295 10.62 10.09 3.87
C ASP A 295 9.68 10.41 5.04
N VAL A 296 10.22 10.96 6.12
CA VAL A 296 9.45 11.36 7.30
C VAL A 296 9.35 12.88 7.44
N SER A 297 9.92 13.64 6.50
CA SER A 297 10.07 15.10 6.57
C SER A 297 8.78 15.81 6.14
N PHE A 298 7.71 15.59 6.90
CA PHE A 298 6.39 16.19 6.74
C PHE A 298 5.95 16.80 8.07
N GLU A 299 5.12 17.84 8.03
CA GLU A 299 4.57 18.46 9.24
C GLU A 299 3.46 17.57 9.86
N GLY A 300 2.82 16.73 9.04
CA GLY A 300 1.81 15.77 9.47
C GLY A 300 1.38 14.84 8.35
N ALA A 301 0.61 13.81 8.70
CA ALA A 301 -0.05 12.92 7.74
C ALA A 301 -1.51 12.66 8.12
N VAL A 302 -2.42 12.69 7.15
CA VAL A 302 -3.85 12.44 7.35
C VAL A 302 -4.26 11.16 6.63
N LEU A 303 -4.88 10.24 7.36
CA LEU A 303 -5.35 8.96 6.86
C LEU A 303 -6.84 8.82 7.12
N LEU A 304 -7.61 8.66 6.05
CA LEU A 304 -9.06 8.57 6.12
C LEU A 304 -9.51 7.16 5.68
N GLY A 305 -9.95 6.36 6.65
CA GLY A 305 -10.21 4.91 6.53
C GLY A 305 -9.07 4.09 5.92
N PRO A 306 -7.85 4.12 6.50
CA PRO A 306 -6.71 3.41 5.97
C PRO A 306 -6.82 1.88 6.17
N PRO A 307 -6.53 1.05 5.15
CA PRO A 307 -6.04 -0.30 5.38
C PRO A 307 -4.60 -0.24 5.92
N THR A 308 -4.30 -1.01 6.96
CA THR A 308 -3.04 -0.94 7.72
C THR A 308 -2.45 -2.32 8.04
N ASP A 309 -3.23 -3.39 7.88
CA ASP A 309 -2.87 -4.79 8.06
C ASP A 309 -3.59 -5.68 7.04
N LEU A 310 -2.92 -5.91 5.90
CA LEU A 310 -3.45 -6.74 4.82
C LEU A 310 -3.54 -8.22 5.22
N PHE A 311 -2.74 -8.69 6.18
CA PHE A 311 -2.88 -10.04 6.72
C PHE A 311 -4.20 -10.18 7.50
N ALA A 312 -4.52 -9.19 8.34
CA ALA A 312 -5.79 -9.16 9.06
C ALA A 312 -7.00 -9.10 8.13
N LEU A 313 -6.93 -8.27 7.07
CA LEU A 313 -7.98 -8.22 6.04
C LEU A 313 -8.15 -9.57 5.33
N ARG A 314 -7.04 -10.22 4.97
CA ARG A 314 -7.09 -11.56 4.36
C ARG A 314 -7.70 -12.59 5.29
N ARG A 315 -7.34 -12.58 6.57
CA ARG A 315 -7.92 -13.45 7.60
C ARG A 315 -9.43 -13.24 7.75
N GLN A 316 -9.88 -11.99 7.80
CA GLN A 316 -11.31 -11.68 7.92
C GLN A 316 -12.09 -12.12 6.67
N LEU A 317 -11.49 -11.98 5.48
CA LEU A 317 -12.05 -12.48 4.21
C LEU A 317 -12.21 -14.01 4.24
N GLU A 318 -11.16 -14.76 4.59
CA GLU A 318 -11.20 -16.23 4.66
C GLU A 318 -12.14 -16.74 5.76
N ALA A 319 -12.30 -15.98 6.85
CA ALA A 319 -13.27 -16.27 7.90
C ALA A 319 -14.72 -15.94 7.52
N GLY A 320 -14.96 -15.28 6.38
CA GLY A 320 -16.29 -14.84 5.95
C GLY A 320 -16.87 -13.69 6.78
N THR A 321 -16.04 -13.02 7.59
CA THR A 321 -16.42 -11.88 8.44
C THR A 321 -16.26 -10.54 7.73
N PHE A 322 -15.66 -10.54 6.54
CA PHE A 322 -15.43 -9.36 5.72
C PHE A 322 -15.65 -9.70 4.24
N ALA A 323 -16.46 -8.91 3.55
CA ALA A 323 -16.81 -9.11 2.14
C ALA A 323 -16.73 -7.76 1.41
N PRO A 324 -15.52 -7.31 1.03
CA PRO A 324 -15.37 -5.97 0.50
C PRO A 324 -15.95 -5.85 -0.92
N PRO A 325 -16.51 -4.68 -1.27
CA PRO A 325 -17.06 -4.41 -2.59
C PRO A 325 -15.96 -4.16 -3.64
N PHE A 326 -16.37 -3.80 -4.86
CA PHE A 326 -15.52 -3.31 -5.95
C PHE A 326 -14.41 -4.28 -6.43
N GLY A 327 -14.53 -5.57 -6.11
CA GLY A 327 -13.53 -6.58 -6.47
C GLY A 327 -12.29 -6.56 -5.56
N LEU A 328 -12.34 -5.88 -4.41
CA LEU A 328 -11.25 -5.84 -3.45
C LEU A 328 -11.00 -7.20 -2.78
N ASP A 329 -12.01 -8.09 -2.76
CA ASP A 329 -11.88 -9.49 -2.38
C ASP A 329 -10.89 -10.21 -3.31
N GLN A 330 -11.08 -10.05 -4.63
CA GLN A 330 -10.18 -10.59 -5.64
C GLN A 330 -8.80 -9.94 -5.57
N ALA A 331 -8.72 -8.65 -5.21
CA ALA A 331 -7.45 -7.97 -5.00
C ALA A 331 -6.67 -8.58 -3.82
N LEU A 332 -7.31 -8.83 -2.68
CA LEU A 332 -6.69 -9.50 -1.53
C LEU A 332 -6.27 -10.95 -1.85
N ILE A 333 -7.04 -11.65 -2.69
CA ILE A 333 -6.69 -13.00 -3.19
C ILE A 333 -5.48 -12.93 -4.14
N ALA A 334 -5.45 -11.94 -5.02
CA ALA A 334 -4.40 -11.72 -6.00
C ALA A 334 -3.02 -11.49 -5.38
N LEU A 335 -2.93 -10.98 -4.15
CA LEU A 335 -1.67 -10.85 -3.40
C LEU A 335 -0.97 -12.20 -3.16
N GLY A 336 -1.71 -13.32 -3.28
CA GLY A 336 -1.18 -14.67 -3.12
C GLY A 336 -1.55 -15.26 -1.77
N ARG A 337 -0.82 -16.30 -1.37
CA ARG A 337 -1.01 -16.95 -0.06
C ARG A 337 -0.12 -16.29 0.98
N PRO A 338 -0.66 -15.77 2.09
CA PRO A 338 0.15 -15.17 3.15
C PRO A 338 1.31 -16.05 3.64
N ASN A 339 1.14 -17.38 3.74
CA ASN A 339 2.20 -18.26 4.23
C ASN A 339 3.36 -18.51 3.25
N THR A 340 3.17 -18.35 1.94
CA THR A 340 4.23 -18.60 0.92
C THR A 340 4.59 -17.40 0.06
N ASN A 341 3.73 -16.38 0.06
CA ASN A 341 3.85 -15.09 -0.62
C ASN A 341 3.50 -13.95 0.34
N PRO A 342 4.17 -13.86 1.51
CA PRO A 342 3.89 -12.83 2.50
C PRO A 342 4.30 -11.42 2.04
N GLU A 343 5.16 -11.28 1.02
CA GLU A 343 5.82 -10.01 0.69
C GLU A 343 4.85 -8.86 0.44
N PRO A 344 3.79 -9.01 -0.39
CA PRO A 344 2.87 -7.92 -0.64
C PRO A 344 2.07 -7.53 0.62
N PHE A 345 1.71 -8.52 1.44
CA PHE A 345 1.00 -8.29 2.70
C PHE A 345 1.91 -7.56 3.69
N TRP A 346 3.13 -8.03 3.88
CA TRP A 346 4.13 -7.44 4.75
C TRP A 346 4.42 -5.99 4.37
N ARG A 347 4.79 -5.75 3.11
CA ARG A 347 5.20 -4.44 2.61
C ARG A 347 4.16 -3.34 2.86
N TYR A 348 2.89 -3.65 2.68
CA TYR A 348 1.80 -2.67 2.75
C TYR A 348 0.99 -2.74 4.06
N SER A 349 1.44 -3.52 5.05
CA SER A 349 0.83 -3.55 6.39
C SER A 349 1.58 -2.61 7.32
N ALA A 350 1.33 -1.31 7.18
CA ALA A 350 2.06 -0.24 7.86
C ALA A 350 2.14 -0.37 9.38
N ARG A 351 1.20 -1.08 10.02
CA ARG A 351 1.25 -1.34 11.46
C ARG A 351 2.54 -2.04 11.90
N TYR A 352 3.17 -2.84 11.04
CA TYR A 352 4.42 -3.52 11.35
C TYR A 352 5.67 -2.67 11.06
N HIS A 353 5.47 -1.45 10.55
CA HIS A 353 6.50 -0.56 10.01
C HIS A 353 6.50 0.83 10.65
N VAL A 354 5.81 0.98 11.79
CA VAL A 354 5.80 2.23 12.54
C VAL A 354 7.22 2.56 12.98
N ARG A 355 7.67 3.77 12.66
CA ARG A 355 9.00 4.27 13.02
C ARG A 355 8.90 5.37 14.08
N PRO A 356 9.87 5.47 15.00
CA PRO A 356 9.85 6.46 16.07
C PRO A 356 9.99 7.92 15.59
N ASP A 357 10.29 8.14 14.30
CA ASP A 357 10.46 9.45 13.68
C ASP A 357 9.33 9.83 12.72
N TRP A 358 8.19 9.12 12.76
CA TRP A 358 7.01 9.53 12.01
C TRP A 358 6.47 10.89 12.48
N PRO A 359 5.93 11.70 11.56
CA PRO A 359 5.29 12.96 11.91
C PRO A 359 3.98 12.71 12.70
N PRO A 360 3.33 13.74 13.25
CA PRO A 360 1.97 13.62 13.77
C PRO A 360 1.00 13.03 12.74
N LEU A 361 0.17 12.08 13.16
CA LEU A 361 -0.84 11.45 12.31
C LEU A 361 -2.26 11.82 12.75
N LEU A 362 -3.14 12.10 11.79
CA LEU A 362 -4.59 12.14 12.00
C LEU A 362 -5.23 10.90 11.36
N LEU A 363 -5.88 10.07 12.17
CA LEU A 363 -6.67 8.92 11.75
C LEU A 363 -8.15 9.27 11.84
N MET A 364 -8.87 9.21 10.73
CA MET A 364 -10.32 9.37 10.71
C MET A 364 -10.96 8.12 10.11
N HIS A 365 -11.95 7.50 10.76
CA HIS A 365 -12.57 6.29 10.25
C HIS A 365 -14.04 6.17 10.69
N SER A 366 -14.93 5.86 9.75
CA SER A 366 -16.32 5.49 10.06
C SER A 366 -16.38 4.10 10.68
N ARG A 367 -17.15 3.93 11.76
CA ARG A 367 -17.50 2.61 12.33
C ARG A 367 -18.46 1.81 11.45
N SER A 368 -19.05 2.46 10.45
CA SER A 368 -19.97 1.87 9.48
C SER A 368 -19.33 1.71 8.10
N ASP A 369 -18.00 1.83 7.97
CA ASP A 369 -17.28 1.60 6.71
C ASP A 369 -17.43 0.12 6.30
N GLU A 370 -18.05 -0.10 5.14
CA GLU A 370 -18.28 -1.44 4.57
C GLU A 370 -17.17 -1.85 3.59
N VAL A 371 -16.23 -0.95 3.29
CA VAL A 371 -15.14 -1.15 2.33
C VAL A 371 -13.86 -1.51 3.06
N VAL A 372 -13.52 -0.78 4.13
CA VAL A 372 -12.35 -1.02 4.98
C VAL A 372 -12.85 -1.12 6.43
N PRO A 373 -12.69 -2.26 7.11
CA PRO A 373 -13.09 -2.38 8.51
C PRO A 373 -12.32 -1.38 9.39
N PHE A 374 -13.03 -0.66 10.27
CA PHE A 374 -12.44 0.40 11.08
C PHE A 374 -11.37 -0.11 12.06
N GLU A 375 -11.37 -1.41 12.37
CA GLU A 375 -10.35 -2.09 13.14
C GLU A 375 -8.95 -1.87 12.54
N GLN A 376 -8.83 -1.61 11.24
CA GLN A 376 -7.55 -1.24 10.61
C GLN A 376 -6.98 0.05 11.22
N SER A 377 -7.80 1.07 11.46
CA SER A 377 -7.34 2.28 12.14
C SER A 377 -7.03 2.02 13.62
N GLU A 378 -7.78 1.15 14.28
CA GLU A 378 -7.50 0.79 15.68
C GLU A 378 -6.16 0.06 15.82
N LEU A 379 -5.86 -0.86 14.90
CA LEU A 379 -4.59 -1.57 14.86
C LEU A 379 -3.43 -0.59 14.71
N LEU A 380 -3.51 0.37 13.80
CA LEU A 380 -2.44 1.36 13.63
C LEU A 380 -2.34 2.32 14.82
N ALA A 381 -3.47 2.79 15.37
CA ALA A 381 -3.48 3.64 16.56
C ALA A 381 -2.79 2.97 17.75
N ALA A 382 -3.02 1.67 17.95
CA ALA A 382 -2.36 0.91 19.02
C ALA A 382 -0.83 0.86 18.85
N GLU A 383 -0.33 0.72 17.62
CA GLU A 383 1.12 0.73 17.35
C GLU A 383 1.72 2.14 17.53
N LEU A 384 1.00 3.19 17.11
CA LEU A 384 1.41 4.59 17.34
C LEU A 384 1.49 4.91 18.83
N GLU A 385 0.50 4.51 19.61
CA GLU A 385 0.48 4.69 21.07
C GLU A 385 1.58 3.89 21.76
N ALA A 386 1.79 2.63 21.37
CA ALA A 386 2.87 1.81 21.90
C ALA A 386 4.26 2.39 21.60
N ALA A 387 4.42 3.05 20.45
CA ALA A 387 5.63 3.76 20.07
C ALA A 387 5.77 5.16 20.71
N GLY A 388 4.73 5.66 21.40
CA GLY A 388 4.71 7.01 21.98
C GLY A 388 4.70 8.14 20.94
N LEU A 389 4.19 7.87 19.74
CA LEU A 389 4.11 8.85 18.65
C LEU A 389 2.89 9.76 18.83
N PRO A 390 2.99 11.04 18.43
CA PRO A 390 1.83 11.92 18.41
C PRO A 390 0.83 11.47 17.35
N TYR A 391 -0.42 11.24 17.75
CA TYR A 391 -1.50 10.99 16.82
C TYR A 391 -2.84 11.48 17.38
N GLU A 392 -3.77 11.76 16.49
CA GLU A 392 -5.17 11.99 16.77
C GLU A 392 -5.98 10.90 16.06
N ALA A 393 -6.98 10.33 16.73
CA ALA A 393 -7.86 9.34 16.14
C ALA A 393 -9.32 9.70 16.39
N THR A 394 -10.07 9.93 15.32
CA THR A 394 -11.52 10.14 15.36
C THR A 394 -12.23 8.98 14.70
N PHE A 395 -13.07 8.31 15.50
CA PHE A 395 -13.99 7.31 15.02
C PHE A 395 -15.42 7.80 15.16
N PHE A 396 -16.20 7.72 14.09
CA PHE A 396 -17.54 8.29 14.04
C PHE A 396 -18.55 7.28 13.48
N ASP A 397 -19.82 7.45 13.84
CA ASP A 397 -20.91 6.61 13.36
C ASP A 397 -21.50 7.17 12.04
N GLY A 398 -21.96 6.29 11.14
CA GLY A 398 -22.54 6.68 9.85
C GLY A 398 -21.52 6.96 8.74
N MET A 399 -22.00 7.34 7.55
CA MET A 399 -21.21 7.50 6.32
C MET A 399 -20.42 6.24 5.90
N SER A 400 -21.12 5.20 5.45
CA SER A 400 -20.50 3.96 4.95
C SER A 400 -19.57 4.15 3.74
N HIS A 401 -19.61 5.32 3.10
CA HIS A 401 -18.68 5.71 2.05
C HIS A 401 -18.37 7.23 2.06
N TYR A 402 -17.90 7.74 3.22
CA TYR A 402 -17.60 9.16 3.49
C TYR A 402 -16.76 9.88 2.42
N LEU A 403 -15.99 9.14 1.62
CA LEU A 403 -15.16 9.69 0.54
C LEU A 403 -15.96 10.23 -0.65
N LEU A 404 -17.18 9.74 -0.88
CA LEU A 404 -18.03 10.15 -2.01
C LEU A 404 -19.26 10.94 -1.55
N ALA A 405 -19.24 11.49 -0.34
CA ALA A 405 -20.37 12.26 0.17
C ALA A 405 -20.70 13.45 -0.77
N ASP A 406 -21.86 13.35 -1.42
CA ASP A 406 -22.41 14.28 -2.40
C ASP A 406 -23.50 15.18 -1.79
N ASP A 407 -23.96 14.87 -0.58
CA ASP A 407 -24.91 15.64 0.20
C ASP A 407 -24.27 16.29 1.44
N ALA A 408 -24.80 17.46 1.80
CA ALA A 408 -24.43 18.13 3.04
C ALA A 408 -24.87 17.28 4.25
N SER A 409 -23.96 17.08 5.21
CA SER A 409 -24.27 16.41 6.46
C SER A 409 -23.45 17.01 7.60
N GLU A 410 -23.97 16.88 8.83
CA GLU A 410 -23.25 17.29 10.04
C GLU A 410 -21.93 16.51 10.19
N GLN A 411 -21.93 15.24 9.79
CA GLN A 411 -20.74 14.39 9.82
C GLN A 411 -19.67 14.86 8.84
N LEU A 412 -20.06 15.29 7.63
CA LEU A 412 -19.14 15.82 6.64
C LEU A 412 -18.52 17.16 7.10
N ASP A 413 -19.31 18.07 7.70
CA ASP A 413 -18.78 19.33 8.27
C ASP A 413 -17.90 19.07 9.50
N MET A 414 -18.24 18.09 10.34
CA MET A 414 -17.41 17.65 11.46
C MET A 414 -16.06 17.11 10.98
N LEU A 415 -16.03 16.22 9.98
CA LEU A 415 -14.79 15.72 9.40
C LEU A 415 -13.91 16.84 8.86
N TYR A 416 -14.52 17.79 8.15
CA TYR A 416 -13.81 18.94 7.62
C TYR A 416 -13.25 19.82 8.73
N THR A 417 -14.01 20.02 9.82
CA THR A 417 -13.58 20.80 10.98
C THR A 417 -12.37 20.15 11.68
N ILE A 418 -12.45 18.85 11.98
CA ILE A 418 -11.35 18.10 12.61
C ILE A 418 -10.09 18.14 11.74
N LEU A 419 -10.26 17.96 10.43
CA LEU A 419 -9.15 18.09 9.48
C LEU A 419 -8.49 19.47 9.57
N LEU A 420 -9.27 20.55 9.53
CA LEU A 420 -8.74 21.91 9.60
C LEU A 420 -8.09 22.23 10.96
N GLU A 421 -8.61 21.71 12.07
CA GLU A 421 -8.02 21.86 13.41
C GLU A 421 -6.65 21.16 13.50
N PHE A 422 -6.56 19.93 12.98
CA PHE A 422 -5.29 19.21 12.91
C PHE A 422 -4.27 19.94 12.02
N LEU A 423 -4.69 20.41 10.84
CA LEU A 423 -3.80 21.16 9.93
C LEU A 423 -3.29 22.45 10.59
N ALA A 424 -4.17 23.20 11.25
CA ALA A 424 -3.76 24.40 11.98
C ALA A 424 -2.77 24.08 13.11
N SER A 425 -2.99 22.97 13.84
CA SER A 425 -2.08 22.49 14.89
C SER A 425 -0.68 22.19 14.33
N VAL A 426 -0.57 21.40 13.26
CA VAL A 426 0.74 21.00 12.72
C VAL A 426 1.48 22.15 12.02
N PHE A 427 0.76 23.09 11.41
CA PHE A 427 1.38 24.29 10.82
C PHE A 427 1.60 25.43 11.83
N ASN A 428 1.24 25.26 13.10
CA ASN A 428 1.28 26.29 14.15
C ASN A 428 0.48 27.56 13.79
N GLU A 429 -0.66 27.37 13.12
CA GLU A 429 -1.61 28.43 12.79
C GLU A 429 -2.71 28.54 13.86
N PRO A 430 -3.33 29.72 14.05
CA PRO A 430 -4.51 29.83 14.90
C PRO A 430 -5.65 28.97 14.34
N ALA A 431 -6.32 28.21 15.22
CA ALA A 431 -7.44 27.36 14.83
C ALA A 431 -8.54 28.16 14.08
N PRO A 432 -9.08 27.64 12.97
CA PRO A 432 -9.97 28.36 12.06
C PRO A 432 -11.40 28.57 12.56
#